data_AF-N1QWZ5-F1
#
_entry.id   AF-N1QWZ5-F1
#
_cell.length_a   1.000
_cell.length_b   1.000
_cell.length_c   1.000
_cell.angle_alpha   90.00
_cell.angle_beta   90.00
_cell.angle_gamma   90.00
#
_symmetry.space_group_name_H-M   'P 1'
#
loop_
_entity.id
_entity.type
_entity.pdbx_description
1 polymer ?
#
loop_
_entity_poly.entity_id
_entity_poly.type
_entity_poly.pdbx_seq_one_letter_code
_entity_poly.pdbx_strand_id
1 'polypeptide(L)'
;MSSKSVPAPRSYRRAQAQGQAPRRTKRRGRADNLIFGGNMPQEIGSLNNLEYLDLSSNKLTGQIPRSIEHCLKIHFLKLSHNHLNGTIPIEIGMLVNLQDMLDLSDNSIVVSIPSLLGGLGMLEALNLSHNALNDNIPPSFRSMTSLLSMDVSYNKLEGCFAPIVHRDIKSSNVLLDLEFKACISDFGLAKILDVNGSNCTNLVGTKGYLAPELAYTTRVTEKCDVYSLGVLVQELFMGHHPEPDPSYRPTMQQVLKVFSTVERSPTDNLDYLNTGIVIPACWS
;
A
#
# COMPACT_ATOMS: atom_id res chain seq x y z
N MET A 1 -43.15 -52.94 -17.76
CA MET A 1 -42.10 -52.62 -16.77
C MET A 1 -41.85 -51.12 -16.82
N SER A 2 -42.22 -50.43 -15.75
CA SER A 2 -42.09 -48.98 -15.55
C SER A 2 -40.66 -48.62 -15.15
N SER A 3 -40.10 -47.55 -15.70
CA SER A 3 -39.10 -46.72 -15.02
C SER A 3 -39.52 -45.26 -15.16
N LYS A 4 -40.14 -44.75 -14.09
CA LYS A 4 -40.48 -43.34 -13.90
C LYS A 4 -39.19 -42.61 -13.49
N SER A 5 -38.76 -41.61 -14.26
CA SER A 5 -37.74 -40.66 -13.86
C SER A 5 -38.37 -39.57 -12.97
N VAL A 6 -37.72 -39.31 -11.84
CA VAL A 6 -38.13 -38.40 -10.77
C VAL A 6 -37.76 -36.95 -11.15
N PRO A 7 -38.66 -35.96 -11.04
CA PRO A 7 -38.33 -34.56 -11.29
C PRO A 7 -37.69 -33.88 -10.07
N ALA A 8 -36.76 -32.96 -10.33
CA ALA A 8 -36.06 -32.14 -9.34
C ALA A 8 -37.01 -31.24 -8.50
N PRO A 9 -36.67 -30.93 -7.24
CA PRO A 9 -37.56 -30.21 -6.33
C PRO A 9 -37.77 -28.76 -6.77
N ARG A 10 -39.04 -28.43 -7.01
CA ARG A 10 -39.58 -27.06 -7.13
C ARG A 10 -39.74 -26.46 -5.73
N SER A 11 -38.95 -25.46 -5.40
CA SER A 11 -39.24 -24.59 -4.24
C SER A 11 -38.72 -23.17 -4.44
N TYR A 12 -39.32 -22.45 -5.39
CA TYR A 12 -39.36 -20.99 -5.35
C TYR A 12 -40.64 -20.52 -6.05
N ARG A 13 -41.75 -20.50 -5.30
CA ARG A 13 -42.96 -19.74 -5.67
C ARG A 13 -43.85 -19.51 -4.45
N ARG A 14 -44.19 -18.22 -4.25
CA ARG A 14 -45.15 -17.60 -3.32
C ARG A 14 -44.61 -17.17 -1.95
N ALA A 15 -44.53 -15.86 -1.77
CA ALA A 15 -45.43 -15.18 -0.83
C ALA A 15 -46.12 -14.03 -1.58
N GLN A 16 -47.46 -13.99 -1.45
CA GLN A 16 -48.37 -13.11 -2.16
C GLN A 16 -48.43 -11.71 -1.52
N ALA A 17 -48.81 -10.76 -2.37
CA ALA A 17 -49.21 -9.40 -2.03
C ALA A 17 -50.48 -9.35 -1.16
N GLN A 18 -50.57 -8.32 -0.32
CA GLN A 18 -51.81 -7.56 -0.05
C GLN A 18 -51.48 -6.16 0.50
N GLY A 19 -51.96 -5.12 -0.18
CA GLY A 19 -52.45 -3.88 0.44
C GLY A 19 -51.55 -2.65 0.59
N GLN A 20 -51.70 -1.70 -0.36
CA GLN A 20 -51.38 -0.25 -0.31
C GLN A 20 -49.98 0.25 -0.76
N ALA A 21 -49.98 1.25 -1.66
CA ALA A 21 -48.88 1.80 -2.45
C ALA A 21 -48.24 3.07 -1.81
N PRO A 22 -47.27 3.75 -2.46
CA PRO A 22 -45.87 3.35 -2.64
C PRO A 22 -44.91 4.36 -1.98
N ARG A 23 -43.86 3.91 -1.30
CA ARG A 23 -42.68 4.76 -0.99
C ARG A 23 -41.40 3.99 -1.31
N ARG A 24 -40.74 4.44 -2.38
CA ARG A 24 -39.38 4.09 -2.86
C ARG A 24 -38.64 3.09 -1.97
N THR A 25 -38.82 1.80 -2.23
CA THR A 25 -37.99 0.76 -1.63
C THR A 25 -36.63 0.78 -2.33
N LYS A 26 -35.64 1.44 -1.72
CA LYS A 26 -34.24 1.01 -1.85
C LYS A 26 -34.24 -0.49 -1.55
N ARG A 27 -33.91 -1.34 -2.53
CA ARG A 27 -33.76 -2.78 -2.31
C ARG A 27 -32.48 -3.00 -1.49
N ARG A 28 -32.59 -2.72 -0.20
CA ARG A 28 -31.58 -2.95 0.82
C ARG A 28 -31.64 -4.44 1.14
N GLY A 29 -30.83 -5.24 0.43
CA GLY A 29 -30.63 -6.64 0.80
C GLY A 29 -29.78 -6.71 2.05
N ARG A 30 -30.38 -6.50 3.23
CA ARG A 30 -29.76 -6.87 4.51
C ARG A 30 -30.24 -8.28 4.82
N ALA A 31 -29.39 -9.28 4.57
CA ALA A 31 -29.67 -10.64 4.96
C ALA A 31 -29.38 -10.75 6.47
N ASP A 32 -30.37 -10.43 7.29
CA ASP A 32 -30.27 -10.59 8.73
C ASP A 32 -30.22 -12.11 9.06
N ASN A 33 -29.09 -12.57 9.61
CA ASN A 33 -28.89 -13.85 10.31
C ASN A 33 -29.16 -15.17 9.55
N LEU A 34 -28.59 -15.33 8.35
CA LEU A 34 -28.28 -16.66 7.80
C LEU A 34 -26.77 -16.75 7.65
N ILE A 35 -26.14 -17.67 8.37
CA ILE A 35 -24.71 -17.96 8.20
C ILE A 35 -24.54 -18.50 6.78
N PHE A 36 -24.09 -17.66 5.84
CA PHE A 36 -23.76 -18.12 4.50
C PHE A 36 -22.45 -18.90 4.57
N GLY A 37 -22.51 -20.19 4.24
CA GLY A 37 -21.37 -21.10 4.25
C GLY A 37 -21.15 -21.74 2.88
N GLY A 38 -19.90 -22.14 2.61
CA GLY A 38 -19.50 -22.71 1.33
C GLY A 38 -18.98 -21.67 0.34
N ASN A 39 -18.81 -22.07 -0.92
CA ASN A 39 -18.21 -21.20 -1.93
C ASN A 39 -19.18 -20.14 -2.41
N MET A 40 -18.65 -18.97 -2.77
CA MET A 40 -19.42 -17.98 -3.50
C MET A 40 -19.85 -18.54 -4.87
N PRO A 41 -21.15 -18.47 -5.22
CA PRO A 41 -21.66 -19.03 -6.46
C PRO A 41 -21.18 -18.23 -7.67
N GLN A 42 -20.91 -18.90 -8.80
CA GLN A 42 -20.55 -18.23 -10.05
C GLN A 42 -21.71 -17.38 -10.60
N GLU A 43 -22.93 -17.67 -10.18
CA GLU A 43 -24.15 -16.94 -10.54
C GLU A 43 -24.19 -15.52 -9.97
N ILE A 44 -23.28 -15.13 -9.07
CA ILE A 44 -23.19 -13.75 -8.55
C ILE A 44 -23.10 -12.73 -9.68
N GLY A 45 -22.39 -13.06 -10.77
CA GLY A 45 -22.29 -12.21 -11.96
C GLY A 45 -23.62 -11.94 -12.68
N SER A 46 -24.66 -12.75 -12.42
CA SER A 46 -26.00 -12.51 -12.95
C SER A 46 -26.70 -11.33 -12.26
N LEU A 47 -26.19 -10.89 -11.10
CA LEU A 47 -26.71 -9.74 -10.36
C LEU A 47 -26.14 -8.42 -10.90
N ASN A 48 -26.29 -8.18 -12.21
CA ASN A 48 -25.76 -7.01 -12.92
C ASN A 48 -26.32 -5.64 -12.47
N ASN A 49 -27.33 -5.63 -11.58
CA ASN A 49 -27.89 -4.44 -10.95
C ASN A 49 -27.44 -4.27 -9.49
N LEU A 50 -26.50 -5.08 -9.02
CA LEU A 50 -25.99 -5.01 -7.66
C LEU A 50 -25.12 -3.76 -7.48
N GLU A 51 -25.52 -2.89 -6.56
CA GLU A 51 -24.81 -1.65 -6.22
C GLU A 51 -24.03 -1.79 -4.90
N TYR A 52 -24.56 -2.59 -3.98
CA TYR A 52 -24.04 -2.78 -2.63
C TYR A 52 -24.06 -4.26 -2.28
N LEU A 53 -22.91 -4.81 -1.90
CA LEU A 53 -22.78 -6.17 -1.39
C LEU A 53 -21.99 -6.20 -0.09
N ASP A 54 -22.64 -6.63 0.98
CA ASP A 54 -21.99 -6.93 2.25
C ASP A 54 -22.26 -8.39 2.62
N LEU A 55 -21.22 -9.20 2.52
CA LEU A 55 -21.19 -10.59 2.96
C LEU A 55 -20.16 -10.79 4.08
N SER A 56 -19.80 -9.71 4.77
CA SER A 56 -18.84 -9.79 5.87
C SER A 56 -19.35 -10.67 7.02
N SER A 57 -18.43 -11.21 7.82
CA SER A 57 -18.75 -12.05 9.00
C SER A 57 -19.57 -13.29 8.69
N ASN A 58 -19.21 -14.01 7.62
CA ASN A 58 -19.84 -15.26 7.22
C ASN A 58 -18.83 -16.43 7.26
N LYS A 59 -19.25 -17.60 6.77
CA LYS A 59 -18.39 -18.80 6.66
C LYS A 59 -18.10 -19.13 5.20
N LEU A 60 -17.98 -18.11 4.35
CA LEU A 60 -17.66 -18.30 2.94
C LEU A 60 -16.26 -18.90 2.81
N THR A 61 -16.12 -19.88 1.92
CA THR A 61 -14.87 -20.59 1.64
C THR A 61 -14.52 -20.51 0.16
N GLY A 62 -13.34 -20.99 -0.21
CA GLY A 62 -12.93 -21.03 -1.61
C GLY A 62 -12.57 -19.65 -2.16
N GLN A 63 -12.52 -19.55 -3.48
CA GLN A 63 -12.08 -18.33 -4.17
C GLN A 63 -13.24 -17.38 -4.48
N ILE A 64 -12.93 -16.10 -4.60
CA ILE A 64 -13.85 -15.11 -5.17
C ILE A 64 -14.07 -15.46 -6.66
N PRO A 65 -15.31 -15.61 -7.13
CA PRO A 65 -15.59 -16.06 -8.50
C PRO A 65 -15.25 -14.96 -9.50
N ARG A 66 -14.62 -15.35 -10.62
CA ARG A 66 -14.28 -14.44 -11.73
C ARG A 66 -15.49 -13.71 -12.29
N SER A 67 -16.65 -14.36 -12.27
CA SER A 67 -17.92 -13.79 -12.75
C SER A 67 -18.33 -12.50 -12.02
N ILE A 68 -17.69 -12.15 -10.89
CA ILE A 68 -17.89 -10.88 -10.20
C ILE A 68 -17.69 -9.68 -11.13
N GLU A 69 -16.87 -9.79 -12.19
CA GLU A 69 -16.67 -8.76 -13.23
C GLU A 69 -17.98 -8.23 -13.83
N HIS A 70 -19.06 -9.04 -13.84
CA HIS A 70 -20.34 -8.64 -14.40
C HIS A 70 -21.18 -7.74 -13.47
N CYS A 71 -20.79 -7.59 -12.20
CA CYS A 71 -21.45 -6.73 -11.22
C CYS A 71 -21.04 -5.26 -11.38
N LEU A 72 -21.08 -4.74 -12.61
CA LEU A 72 -20.48 -3.45 -12.99
C LEU A 72 -21.07 -2.23 -12.28
N LYS A 73 -22.23 -2.33 -11.61
CA LYS A 73 -22.83 -1.22 -10.85
C LYS A 73 -22.38 -1.16 -9.40
N ILE A 74 -21.59 -2.12 -8.94
CA ILE A 74 -21.20 -2.22 -7.54
C ILE A 74 -20.27 -1.06 -7.18
N HIS A 75 -20.63 -0.32 -6.13
CA HIS A 75 -19.83 0.76 -5.58
C HIS A 75 -19.33 0.44 -4.16
N PHE A 76 -19.88 -0.59 -3.51
CA PHE A 76 -19.50 -1.05 -2.17
C PHE A 76 -19.47 -2.58 -2.11
N LEU A 77 -18.30 -3.15 -1.76
CA LEU A 77 -18.08 -4.59 -1.68
C LEU A 77 -17.33 -4.96 -0.39
N LYS A 78 -18.02 -5.64 0.54
CA LYS A 78 -17.43 -6.20 1.75
C LYS A 78 -17.52 -7.72 1.78
N LEU A 79 -16.37 -8.37 1.87
CA LEU A 79 -16.21 -9.82 2.02
C LEU A 79 -15.38 -10.17 3.26
N SER A 80 -15.17 -9.22 4.17
CA SER A 80 -14.29 -9.37 5.33
C SER A 80 -14.77 -10.38 6.36
N HIS A 81 -13.88 -10.89 7.21
CA HIS A 81 -14.18 -11.91 8.22
C HIS A 81 -14.87 -13.15 7.62
N ASN A 82 -14.21 -13.78 6.65
CA ASN A 82 -14.62 -15.04 6.03
C ASN A 82 -13.42 -16.01 5.97
N HIS A 83 -13.60 -17.15 5.31
CA HIS A 83 -12.53 -18.14 5.06
C HIS A 83 -12.20 -18.21 3.56
N LEU A 84 -12.31 -17.08 2.85
CA LEU A 84 -11.97 -17.01 1.43
C LEU A 84 -10.47 -17.24 1.26
N ASN A 85 -10.10 -17.96 0.21
CA ASN A 85 -8.72 -18.36 -0.05
C ASN A 85 -8.34 -18.20 -1.53
N GLY A 86 -7.12 -18.58 -1.88
CA GLY A 86 -6.57 -18.35 -3.21
C GLY A 86 -6.17 -16.89 -3.41
N THR A 87 -6.23 -16.40 -4.64
CA THR A 87 -5.77 -15.06 -5.02
C THR A 87 -6.93 -14.07 -5.11
N ILE A 88 -6.63 -12.76 -5.01
CA ILE A 88 -7.57 -11.73 -5.45
C ILE A 88 -7.74 -11.89 -6.98
N PRO A 89 -8.95 -12.15 -7.51
CA PRO A 89 -9.15 -12.27 -8.95
C PRO A 89 -8.90 -10.93 -9.65
N ILE A 90 -8.25 -10.96 -10.82
CA ILE A 90 -7.94 -9.75 -11.61
C ILE A 90 -9.23 -9.01 -11.99
N GLU A 91 -10.32 -9.75 -12.12
CA GLU A 91 -11.67 -9.32 -12.47
C GLU A 91 -12.24 -8.28 -11.50
N ILE A 92 -11.79 -8.23 -10.23
CA ILE A 92 -12.17 -7.14 -9.31
C ILE A 92 -11.68 -5.79 -9.83
N GLY A 93 -10.51 -5.74 -10.49
CA GLY A 93 -9.98 -4.53 -11.13
C GLY A 93 -10.83 -4.01 -12.30
N MET A 94 -11.82 -4.79 -12.77
CA MET A 94 -12.75 -4.38 -13.83
C MET A 94 -14.02 -3.69 -13.29
N LEU A 95 -14.22 -3.69 -11.97
CA LEU A 95 -15.36 -3.06 -11.31
C LEU A 95 -15.15 -1.56 -11.20
N VAL A 96 -15.02 -0.85 -12.32
CA VAL A 96 -14.60 0.57 -12.37
C VAL A 96 -15.51 1.55 -11.61
N ASN A 97 -16.73 1.13 -11.25
CA ASN A 97 -17.67 1.91 -10.43
C ASN A 97 -17.50 1.66 -8.92
N LEU A 98 -16.55 0.81 -8.49
CA LEU A 98 -16.20 0.64 -7.08
C LEU A 98 -15.67 1.97 -6.55
N GLN A 99 -16.49 2.63 -5.74
CA GLN A 99 -16.25 3.99 -5.26
C GLN A 99 -16.09 4.01 -3.74
N ASP A 100 -17.04 3.46 -3.00
CA ASP A 100 -17.07 3.66 -1.55
C ASP A 100 -16.02 2.80 -0.83
N MET A 101 -16.04 1.48 -1.07
CA MET A 101 -15.22 0.56 -0.29
C MET A 101 -15.05 -0.81 -0.94
N LEU A 102 -13.81 -1.31 -0.93
CA LEU A 102 -13.46 -2.71 -1.13
C LEU A 102 -12.79 -3.25 0.13
N ASP A 103 -13.45 -4.19 0.80
CA ASP A 103 -12.96 -4.80 2.03
C ASP A 103 -12.85 -6.33 1.87
N LEU A 104 -11.62 -6.83 1.81
CA LEU A 104 -11.27 -8.24 1.75
C LEU A 104 -10.51 -8.69 3.01
N SER A 105 -10.51 -7.87 4.06
CA SER A 105 -9.75 -8.14 5.29
C SER A 105 -10.20 -9.41 6.02
N ASP A 106 -9.35 -9.93 6.89
CA ASP A 106 -9.66 -11.10 7.73
C ASP A 106 -10.16 -12.30 6.90
N ASN A 107 -9.30 -12.74 5.98
CA ASN A 107 -9.50 -13.93 5.15
C ASN A 107 -8.20 -14.74 5.05
N SER A 108 -8.17 -15.75 4.20
CA SER A 108 -6.99 -16.60 3.92
C SER A 108 -6.47 -16.38 2.49
N ILE A 109 -6.55 -15.14 1.98
CA ILE A 109 -6.09 -14.79 0.63
C ILE A 109 -4.55 -14.78 0.61
N VAL A 110 -3.98 -15.32 -0.47
CA VAL A 110 -2.55 -15.55 -0.67
C VAL A 110 -2.06 -14.98 -2.01
N VAL A 111 -0.75 -15.01 -2.21
CA VAL A 111 -0.04 -14.50 -3.41
C VAL A 111 -0.09 -12.96 -3.44
N SER A 112 -0.05 -12.34 -4.61
CA SER A 112 0.14 -10.91 -4.77
C SER A 112 -1.15 -10.18 -5.08
N ILE A 113 -1.13 -8.87 -4.84
CA ILE A 113 -2.20 -7.97 -5.24
C ILE A 113 -2.13 -7.78 -6.76
N PRO A 114 -3.21 -8.02 -7.53
CA PRO A 114 -3.20 -7.82 -8.97
C PRO A 114 -2.96 -6.36 -9.36
N SER A 115 -2.11 -6.10 -10.33
CA SER A 115 -1.85 -4.74 -10.83
C SER A 115 -3.10 -4.09 -11.42
N LEU A 116 -4.05 -4.87 -11.95
CA LEU A 116 -5.32 -4.35 -12.48
C LEU A 116 -6.20 -3.70 -11.40
N LEU A 117 -5.98 -4.03 -10.12
CA LEU A 117 -6.70 -3.41 -9.01
C LEU A 117 -6.39 -1.91 -8.88
N GLY A 118 -5.23 -1.46 -9.35
CA GLY A 118 -4.89 -0.04 -9.46
C GLY A 118 -5.72 0.75 -10.49
N GLY A 119 -6.54 0.06 -11.31
CA GLY A 119 -7.50 0.67 -12.22
C GLY A 119 -8.77 1.20 -11.54
N LEU A 120 -8.98 0.91 -10.25
CA LEU A 120 -10.12 1.39 -9.47
C LEU A 120 -9.95 2.86 -9.04
N GLY A 121 -9.91 3.77 -10.02
CA GLY A 121 -9.62 5.19 -9.81
C GLY A 121 -10.63 5.95 -8.94
N MET A 122 -11.85 5.43 -8.80
CA MET A 122 -12.92 6.00 -7.98
C MET A 122 -12.90 5.51 -6.53
N LEU A 123 -12.12 4.48 -6.20
CA LEU A 123 -12.20 3.83 -4.89
C LEU A 123 -11.65 4.72 -3.77
N GLU A 124 -12.44 4.92 -2.72
CA GLU A 124 -12.13 5.78 -1.57
C GLU A 124 -11.51 4.99 -0.41
N ALA A 125 -11.93 3.74 -0.19
CA ALA A 125 -11.41 2.89 0.88
C ALA A 125 -11.05 1.47 0.40
N LEU A 126 -9.83 1.05 0.69
CA LEU A 126 -9.34 -0.30 0.42
C LEU A 126 -8.83 -0.94 1.71
N ASN A 127 -9.36 -2.11 2.06
CA ASN A 127 -8.87 -2.91 3.17
C ASN A 127 -8.56 -4.34 2.73
N LEU A 128 -7.28 -4.70 2.80
CA LEU A 128 -6.72 -6.02 2.50
C LEU A 128 -5.99 -6.62 3.72
N SER A 129 -6.14 -6.01 4.90
CA SER A 129 -5.42 -6.41 6.11
C SER A 129 -5.76 -7.84 6.56
N HIS A 130 -4.95 -8.42 7.44
CA HIS A 130 -5.20 -9.74 8.03
C HIS A 130 -5.43 -10.84 6.97
N ASN A 131 -4.47 -10.95 6.05
CA ASN A 131 -4.42 -11.99 5.02
C ASN A 131 -2.99 -12.55 4.95
N ALA A 132 -2.70 -13.38 3.95
CA ALA A 132 -1.37 -13.92 3.69
C ALA A 132 -0.82 -13.44 2.33
N LEU A 133 -1.18 -12.21 1.92
CA LEU A 133 -0.67 -11.59 0.70
C LEU A 133 0.85 -11.39 0.80
N ASN A 134 1.56 -11.62 -0.30
CA ASN A 134 3.01 -11.47 -0.42
C ASN A 134 3.38 -10.58 -1.63
N ASP A 135 4.67 -10.48 -1.92
CA ASP A 135 5.23 -9.57 -2.93
C ASP A 135 4.94 -8.09 -2.60
N ASN A 136 5.14 -7.21 -3.58
CA ASN A 136 5.04 -5.77 -3.39
C ASN A 136 3.64 -5.23 -3.68
N ILE A 137 3.30 -4.09 -3.09
CA ILE A 137 2.13 -3.30 -3.52
C ILE A 137 2.33 -2.91 -5.00
N PRO A 138 1.36 -3.16 -5.90
CA PRO A 138 1.51 -2.85 -7.30
C PRO A 138 1.71 -1.36 -7.56
N PRO A 139 2.70 -0.96 -8.39
CA PRO A 139 2.92 0.45 -8.73
C PRO A 139 1.71 1.14 -9.35
N SER A 140 0.78 0.38 -9.94
CA SER A 140 -0.47 0.88 -10.50
C SER A 140 -1.40 1.52 -9.46
N PHE A 141 -1.21 1.28 -8.17
CA PHE A 141 -1.99 1.92 -7.11
C PHE A 141 -1.79 3.45 -7.06
N ARG A 142 -0.67 3.96 -7.62
CA ARG A 142 -0.47 5.40 -7.85
C ARG A 142 -1.60 6.04 -8.68
N SER A 143 -2.30 5.26 -9.50
CA SER A 143 -3.42 5.72 -10.32
C SER A 143 -4.76 5.81 -9.57
N MET A 144 -4.83 5.34 -8.32
CA MET A 144 -6.04 5.36 -7.50
C MET A 144 -6.23 6.74 -6.84
N THR A 145 -6.54 7.75 -7.66
CA THR A 145 -6.54 9.17 -7.25
C THR A 145 -7.57 9.54 -6.18
N SER A 146 -8.61 8.72 -5.99
CA SER A 146 -9.68 8.96 -5.01
C SER A 146 -9.44 8.27 -3.67
N LEU A 147 -8.36 7.48 -3.53
CA LEU A 147 -8.13 6.65 -2.36
C LEU A 147 -7.80 7.51 -1.13
N LEU A 148 -8.67 7.44 -0.12
CA LEU A 148 -8.54 8.17 1.15
C LEU A 148 -7.97 7.30 2.26
N SER A 149 -8.25 5.99 2.21
CA SER A 149 -7.83 5.03 3.22
C SER A 149 -7.38 3.73 2.56
N MET A 150 -6.20 3.25 2.94
CA MET A 150 -5.67 1.97 2.51
C MET A 150 -5.07 1.23 3.70
N ASP A 151 -5.59 0.04 3.98
CA ASP A 151 -5.02 -0.86 4.98
C ASP A 151 -4.57 -2.16 4.34
N VAL A 152 -3.28 -2.45 4.45
CA VAL A 152 -2.63 -3.68 3.99
C VAL A 152 -1.83 -4.35 5.12
N SER A 153 -2.03 -3.91 6.35
CA SER A 153 -1.33 -4.42 7.54
C SER A 153 -1.59 -5.91 7.76
N TYR A 154 -0.75 -6.57 8.55
CA TYR A 154 -0.89 -8.01 8.85
C TYR A 154 -0.97 -8.90 7.58
N ASN A 155 -0.07 -8.62 6.63
CA ASN A 155 0.23 -9.47 5.47
C ASN A 155 1.74 -9.79 5.45
N LYS A 156 2.20 -10.45 4.38
CA LYS A 156 3.61 -10.76 4.10
C LYS A 156 4.16 -9.90 2.94
N LEU A 157 3.62 -8.69 2.76
CA LEU A 157 4.01 -7.81 1.68
C LEU A 157 5.45 -7.31 1.87
N GLU A 158 6.23 -7.33 0.80
CA GLU A 158 7.59 -6.80 0.74
C GLU A 158 7.61 -5.49 -0.07
N GLY A 159 8.74 -4.79 -0.12
CA GLY A 159 8.96 -3.70 -1.09
C GLY A 159 8.04 -2.47 -1.05
N CYS A 160 7.38 -2.18 0.08
CA CYS A 160 6.62 -0.94 0.28
C CYS A 160 7.52 0.30 0.50
N PHE A 161 8.73 0.32 -0.07
CA PHE A 161 9.75 1.32 0.21
C PHE A 161 10.52 1.57 -1.07
N ALA A 162 10.01 2.43 -1.96
CA ALA A 162 10.91 3.13 -2.88
C ALA A 162 11.56 4.24 -2.06
N PRO A 163 12.85 4.15 -1.68
CA PRO A 163 13.44 5.15 -0.82
C PRO A 163 13.42 6.51 -1.52
N ILE A 164 12.97 7.54 -0.82
CA ILE A 164 13.20 8.92 -1.25
C ILE A 164 14.59 9.31 -0.77
N VAL A 165 15.45 9.71 -1.71
CA VAL A 165 16.74 10.32 -1.40
C VAL A 165 16.60 11.82 -1.61
N HIS A 166 16.76 12.59 -0.55
CA HIS A 166 16.65 14.04 -0.51
C HIS A 166 17.70 14.75 -1.38
N ARG A 167 18.93 14.23 -1.42
CA ARG A 167 20.07 14.74 -2.21
C ARG A 167 20.55 16.16 -1.87
N ASP A 168 20.02 16.78 -0.82
CA ASP A 168 20.44 18.12 -0.38
C ASP A 168 20.29 18.32 1.14
N ILE A 169 20.70 17.32 1.92
CA ILE A 169 20.74 17.43 3.39
C ILE A 169 21.93 18.32 3.79
N LYS A 170 21.62 19.42 4.48
CA LYS A 170 22.57 20.42 5.00
C LYS A 170 21.93 21.19 6.16
N SER A 171 22.73 21.92 6.92
CA SER A 171 22.27 22.67 8.09
C SER A 171 21.12 23.64 7.78
N SER A 172 21.17 24.36 6.65
CA SER A 172 20.11 25.30 6.25
C SER A 172 18.77 24.65 5.87
N ASN A 173 18.78 23.34 5.59
CA ASN A 173 17.58 22.58 5.19
C ASN A 173 17.03 21.74 6.35
N VAL A 174 17.63 21.83 7.55
CA VAL A 174 17.07 21.27 8.78
C VAL A 174 16.42 22.39 9.58
N LEU A 175 15.09 22.33 9.68
CA LEU A 175 14.29 23.26 10.44
C LEU A 175 13.95 22.67 11.81
N LEU A 176 13.64 23.53 12.78
CA LEU A 176 13.10 23.11 14.07
C LEU A 176 11.60 23.45 14.13
N ASP A 177 10.80 22.50 14.57
CA ASP A 177 9.38 22.76 14.86
C ASP A 177 9.19 23.47 16.22
N LEU A 178 7.93 23.66 16.62
CA LEU A 178 7.58 24.34 17.87
C LEU A 178 8.03 23.57 19.13
N GLU A 179 8.29 22.28 18.98
CA GLU A 179 8.77 21.37 20.01
C GLU A 179 10.30 21.15 19.95
N PHE A 180 11.01 21.95 19.14
CA PHE A 180 12.46 21.83 18.91
C PHE A 180 12.89 20.49 18.30
N LYS A 181 12.00 19.80 17.58
CA LYS A 181 12.38 18.61 16.80
C LYS A 181 12.92 19.03 15.44
N ALA A 182 14.01 18.38 15.05
CA ALA A 182 14.62 18.57 13.74
C ALA A 182 13.76 17.93 12.65
N CYS A 183 13.38 18.74 11.66
CA CYS A 183 12.60 18.38 10.49
C CYS A 183 13.40 18.70 9.23
N ILE A 184 13.48 17.76 8.30
CA ILE A 184 14.14 17.98 7.01
C ILE A 184 13.18 18.74 6.08
N SER A 185 13.69 19.72 5.35
CA SER A 185 12.93 20.61 4.45
C SER A 185 13.62 20.74 3.08
N ASP A 186 12.91 21.32 2.12
CA ASP A 186 13.37 21.57 0.74
C ASP A 186 13.64 20.31 -0.09
N PHE A 187 12.56 19.57 -0.37
CA PHE A 187 12.57 18.38 -1.22
C PHE A 187 12.67 18.69 -2.73
N GLY A 188 12.99 19.93 -3.14
CA GLY A 188 13.06 20.32 -4.55
C GLY A 188 14.09 19.54 -5.37
N LEU A 189 15.08 18.95 -4.69
CA LEU A 189 16.09 18.07 -5.27
C LEU A 189 15.88 16.60 -4.89
N ALA A 190 14.78 16.22 -4.24
CA ALA A 190 14.57 14.82 -3.87
C ALA A 190 14.40 13.92 -5.11
N LYS A 191 14.76 12.65 -4.97
CA LYS A 191 14.54 11.61 -5.98
C LYS A 191 13.99 10.35 -5.31
N ILE A 192 12.89 9.85 -5.85
CA ILE A 192 12.38 8.51 -5.55
C ILE A 192 13.25 7.51 -6.32
N LEU A 193 13.82 6.53 -5.62
CA LEU A 193 14.58 5.47 -6.27
C LEU A 193 13.64 4.49 -6.96
N ASP A 194 13.93 4.20 -8.23
CA ASP A 194 13.28 3.14 -8.98
C ASP A 194 13.96 1.80 -8.68
N VAL A 195 13.19 0.83 -8.21
CA VAL A 195 13.67 -0.52 -7.89
C VAL A 195 14.04 -1.29 -9.17
N ASN A 196 13.39 -0.97 -10.29
CA ASN A 196 13.52 -1.70 -11.55
C ASN A 196 14.17 -0.86 -12.67
N GLY A 197 14.58 0.37 -12.37
CA GLY A 197 15.03 1.35 -13.35
C GLY A 197 16.39 1.98 -13.05
N SER A 198 16.76 2.96 -13.88
CA SER A 198 18.02 3.69 -13.73
C SER A 198 17.90 4.79 -12.68
N ASN A 199 18.71 4.68 -11.63
CA ASN A 199 18.81 5.69 -10.58
C ASN A 199 19.83 6.81 -10.86
N CYS A 200 20.31 6.96 -12.10
CA CYS A 200 21.20 8.06 -12.49
C CYS A 200 20.47 9.41 -12.54
N THR A 201 21.18 10.50 -12.23
CA THR A 201 20.63 11.87 -12.26
C THR A 201 21.66 12.88 -12.72
N ASN A 202 21.21 14.07 -13.14
CA ASN A 202 22.11 15.22 -13.17
C ASN A 202 22.73 15.44 -11.78
N LEU A 203 23.99 15.86 -11.75
CA LEU A 203 24.68 16.16 -10.51
C LEU A 203 24.05 17.40 -9.86
N VAL A 204 23.38 17.19 -8.74
CA VAL A 204 22.69 18.22 -7.96
C VAL A 204 22.96 18.01 -6.47
N GLY A 205 22.75 19.05 -5.67
CA GLY A 205 23.02 19.05 -4.23
C GLY A 205 24.16 20.00 -3.84
N THR A 206 24.28 20.27 -2.55
CA THR A 206 25.22 21.27 -2.03
C THR A 206 26.64 20.72 -1.93
N LYS A 207 27.59 21.44 -2.54
CA LYS A 207 29.02 21.12 -2.48
C LYS A 207 29.51 21.16 -1.02
N GLY A 208 30.15 20.10 -0.56
CA GLY A 208 30.59 19.93 0.83
C GLY A 208 29.84 18.82 1.55
N TYR A 209 28.55 18.66 1.25
CA TYR A 209 27.69 17.59 1.79
C TYR A 209 27.48 16.44 0.80
N LEU A 210 27.87 16.64 -0.47
CA LEU A 210 27.62 15.68 -1.53
C LEU A 210 28.49 14.43 -1.40
N ALA A 211 27.83 13.27 -1.38
CA ALA A 211 28.50 11.98 -1.30
C ALA A 211 29.46 11.75 -2.48
N PRO A 212 30.68 11.24 -2.24
CA PRO A 212 31.68 11.03 -3.30
C PRO A 212 31.15 10.14 -4.44
N GLU A 213 30.44 9.07 -4.12
CA GLU A 213 29.88 8.17 -5.11
C GLU A 213 28.86 8.86 -6.03
N LEU A 214 28.03 9.77 -5.51
CA LEU A 214 27.12 10.56 -6.32
C LEU A 214 27.89 11.56 -7.19
N ALA A 215 28.95 12.16 -6.65
CA ALA A 215 29.81 13.10 -7.37
C ALA A 215 30.54 12.48 -8.56
N TYR A 216 31.01 11.24 -8.43
CA TYR A 216 31.77 10.56 -9.50
C TYR A 216 30.90 9.76 -10.45
N THR A 217 29.84 9.12 -9.95
CA THR A 217 29.07 8.13 -10.74
C THR A 217 27.72 8.65 -11.21
N THR A 218 27.25 9.77 -10.67
CA THR A 218 25.89 10.33 -10.90
C THR A 218 24.74 9.40 -10.51
N ARG A 219 25.05 8.27 -9.86
CA ARG A 219 24.08 7.26 -9.43
C ARG A 219 23.66 7.56 -7.99
N VAL A 220 22.36 7.71 -7.80
CA VAL A 220 21.78 8.01 -6.48
C VAL A 220 21.51 6.70 -5.73
N THR A 221 21.88 6.68 -4.45
CA THR A 221 21.55 5.60 -3.53
C THR A 221 21.10 6.20 -2.19
N GLU A 222 20.44 5.42 -1.35
CA GLU A 222 20.11 5.81 0.03
C GLU A 222 21.33 6.25 0.86
N LYS A 223 22.53 5.79 0.50
CA LYS A 223 23.77 6.11 1.23
C LYS A 223 24.23 7.55 0.99
N CYS A 224 23.74 8.20 -0.07
CA CYS A 224 24.09 9.58 -0.37
C CYS A 224 23.63 10.53 0.75
N ASP A 225 22.39 10.34 1.23
CA ASP A 225 21.84 11.16 2.33
C ASP A 225 22.46 10.80 3.68
N VAL A 226 22.85 9.54 3.89
CA VAL A 226 23.58 9.11 5.10
C VAL A 226 24.92 9.83 5.19
N TYR A 227 25.63 9.98 4.06
CA TYR A 227 26.86 10.78 4.01
C TYR A 227 26.60 12.24 4.36
N SER A 228 25.64 12.88 3.67
CA SER A 228 25.30 14.28 3.87
C SER A 228 24.89 14.56 5.32
N LEU A 229 24.10 13.67 5.93
CA LEU A 229 23.73 13.75 7.34
C LEU A 229 24.96 13.67 8.25
N GLY A 230 25.89 12.76 8.02
CA GLY A 230 27.03 12.66 8.92
C GLY A 230 28.05 13.80 8.75
N VAL A 231 28.13 14.42 7.57
CA VAL A 231 28.83 15.72 7.40
C VAL A 231 28.15 16.81 8.22
N LEU A 232 26.82 16.88 8.19
CA LEU A 232 26.04 17.81 9.01
C LEU A 232 26.24 17.57 10.51
N VAL A 233 26.24 16.31 10.97
CA VAL A 233 26.51 16.00 12.38
C VAL A 233 27.93 16.43 12.76
N GLN A 234 28.91 16.23 11.88
CA GLN A 234 30.28 16.69 12.13
C GLN A 234 30.35 18.23 12.23
N GLU A 235 29.68 18.96 11.33
CA GLU A 235 29.55 20.42 11.38
C GLU A 235 28.96 20.88 12.72
N LEU A 236 27.91 20.22 13.20
CA LEU A 236 27.30 20.53 14.50
C LEU A 236 28.28 20.35 15.67
N PHE A 237 29.12 19.30 15.65
CA PHE A 237 30.13 19.08 16.68
C PHE A 237 31.29 20.07 16.61
N MET A 238 31.72 20.46 15.40
CA MET A 238 32.84 21.39 15.20
C MET A 238 32.41 22.87 15.38
N GLY A 239 31.11 23.16 15.30
CA GLY A 239 30.58 24.53 15.32
C GLY A 239 30.86 25.30 14.02
N HIS A 240 31.45 24.65 13.02
CA HIS A 240 31.68 25.17 11.68
C HIS A 240 31.73 24.03 10.66
N HIS A 241 31.47 24.34 9.39
CA HIS A 241 31.50 23.35 8.32
C HIS A 241 32.92 22.78 8.13
N PRO A 242 33.09 21.46 7.91
CA PRO A 242 34.39 20.88 7.56
C PRO A 242 34.93 21.52 6.28
N GLU A 243 36.19 21.98 6.27
CA GLU A 243 36.71 22.76 5.14
C GLU A 243 36.54 22.06 3.78
N PRO A 244 36.26 22.81 2.69
CA PRO A 244 35.97 22.25 1.37
C PRO A 244 37.20 21.68 0.64
N ASP A 245 38.38 21.67 1.27
CA ASP A 245 39.60 21.08 0.71
C ASP A 245 39.36 19.59 0.40
N PRO A 246 39.51 19.16 -0.88
CA PRO A 246 39.39 17.75 -1.27
C PRO A 246 40.27 16.80 -0.44
N SER A 247 41.38 17.32 0.11
CA SER A 247 42.34 16.59 0.94
C SER A 247 41.80 16.23 2.34
N TYR A 248 40.79 16.96 2.82
CA TYR A 248 40.19 16.80 4.15
C TYR A 248 38.73 16.32 4.10
N ARG A 249 38.19 16.03 2.91
CA ARG A 249 36.84 15.47 2.80
C ARG A 249 36.76 14.14 3.55
N PRO A 250 35.81 14.00 4.48
CA PRO A 250 35.67 12.76 5.21
C PRO A 250 35.21 11.66 4.25
N THR A 251 35.82 10.50 4.38
CA THR A 251 35.39 9.27 3.70
C THR A 251 34.07 8.78 4.30
N MET A 252 33.31 7.97 3.55
CA MET A 252 32.10 7.30 4.06
C MET A 252 32.35 6.60 5.40
N GLN A 253 33.50 5.94 5.56
CA GLN A 253 33.84 5.25 6.82
C GLN A 253 34.06 6.22 8.00
N GLN A 254 34.67 7.38 7.75
CA GLN A 254 34.87 8.40 8.79
C GLN A 254 33.54 9.02 9.22
N VAL A 255 32.64 9.27 8.27
CA VAL A 255 31.30 9.78 8.53
C VAL A 255 30.47 8.78 9.33
N LEU A 256 30.50 7.50 8.94
CA LEU A 256 29.76 6.45 9.65
C LEU A 256 30.23 6.25 11.11
N LYS A 257 31.51 6.55 11.39
CA LYS A 257 32.06 6.45 12.76
C LYS A 257 31.37 7.43 13.72
N VAL A 258 30.91 8.59 13.24
CA VAL A 258 30.17 9.58 14.03
C VAL A 258 28.90 8.99 14.64
N PHE A 259 28.22 8.10 13.91
CA PHE A 259 27.00 7.43 14.40
C PHE A 259 27.28 6.29 15.39
N SER A 260 28.53 5.82 15.48
CA SER A 260 28.94 4.75 16.41
C SER A 260 29.44 5.24 17.77
N THR A 261 29.70 6.55 17.89
CA THR A 261 30.18 7.19 19.12
C THR A 261 29.06 7.74 20.01
N VAL A 262 27.80 7.71 19.56
CA VAL A 262 26.64 8.07 20.38
C VAL A 262 26.35 6.92 21.35
N GLU A 263 26.22 7.22 22.65
CA GLU A 263 26.11 6.22 23.73
C GLU A 263 25.07 5.12 23.43
N ARG A 264 25.51 3.86 23.49
CA ARG A 264 24.69 2.68 23.24
C ARG A 264 23.66 2.49 24.36
N SER A 265 22.37 2.53 24.03
CA SER A 265 21.35 1.82 24.81
C SER A 265 21.51 0.30 24.55
N PRO A 266 21.44 -0.60 25.55
CA PRO A 266 21.68 -2.03 25.34
C PRO A 266 20.61 -2.75 24.50
N THR A 267 19.53 -2.08 24.12
CA THR A 267 18.36 -2.70 23.48
C THR A 267 18.21 -2.38 21.99
N ASP A 268 18.96 -1.43 21.45
CA ASP A 268 18.83 -1.02 20.04
C ASP A 268 19.85 -1.76 19.17
N ASN A 269 19.44 -2.93 18.67
CA ASN A 269 20.15 -3.66 17.62
C ASN A 269 19.81 -3.04 16.24
N LEU A 270 19.99 -1.72 16.08
CA LEU A 270 19.85 -1.03 14.81
C LEU A 270 21.18 -1.13 14.04
N ASP A 271 21.18 -1.98 13.02
CA ASP A 271 22.30 -2.13 12.11
C ASP A 271 22.35 -0.90 11.17
N TYR A 272 22.98 0.19 11.63
CA TYR A 272 23.04 1.48 10.90
C TYR A 272 23.64 1.37 9.48
N LEU A 273 24.35 0.28 9.19
CA LEU A 273 24.86 -0.05 7.86
C LEU A 273 23.72 -0.40 6.87
N ASN A 274 22.56 -0.84 7.37
CA ASN A 274 21.37 -1.21 6.62
C ASN A 274 20.22 -0.20 6.74
N THR A 275 20.35 0.84 7.56
CA THR A 275 19.36 1.91 7.63
C THR A 275 19.65 2.97 6.58
N GLY A 276 18.97 2.94 5.45
CA GLY A 276 18.78 4.16 4.66
C GLY A 276 17.97 5.18 5.48
N ILE A 277 18.14 6.47 5.20
CA ILE A 277 17.10 7.46 5.55
C ILE A 277 15.96 7.20 4.56
N VAL A 278 15.17 6.17 4.85
CA VAL A 278 14.02 5.81 4.04
C VAL A 278 12.86 6.65 4.54
N ILE A 279 12.65 7.81 3.91
CA ILE A 279 11.35 8.48 4.01
C ILE A 279 10.41 7.62 3.15
N PRO A 280 9.41 6.93 3.76
CA PRO A 280 8.50 6.11 2.99
C PRO A 280 7.76 7.00 1.98
N ALA A 281 7.89 6.72 0.68
CA ALA A 281 7.24 7.50 -0.38
C ALA A 281 5.72 7.30 -0.45
N CYS A 282 5.11 6.75 0.59
CA CYS A 282 3.67 6.67 0.68
C CYS A 282 3.18 8.08 1.07
N TRP A 283 2.54 8.76 0.13
CA TRP A 283 1.72 9.98 0.32
C TRP A 283 2.44 11.34 0.26
N SER A 284 3.22 11.60 -0.81
CA SER A 284 3.47 12.96 -1.30
C SER A 284 3.05 13.09 -2.76
#